data_AF-A0A6L4ZT66-F1
#
_entry.id   AF-A0A6L4ZT66-F1
#
_cell.length_a   1.000
_cell.length_b   1.000
_cell.length_c   1.000
_cell.angle_alpha   90.00
_cell.angle_beta   90.00
_cell.angle_gamma   90.00
#
_symmetry.space_group_name_H-M   'P 1'
#
loop_
_entity.id
_entity.type
_entity.pdbx_description
1 polymer ?
#
loop_
_entity_poly.entity_id
_entity_poly.type
_entity_poly.pdbx_seq_one_letter_code
_entity_poly.pdbx_strand_id
1 'polypeptide(L)'
;MENISRSKKVFSLILTLIVSLTLLAVFPTNSYGKANNISNALQQDNSSTTKLPQTAEEHYKKAESYKQKAAEYRKEAEEHRQMKAEYGKKIYQHPKDRVENPWMKKMRLHCDKYIAQAEALAREAEKMAEYHTFRAKELEGK
;
A
#
# COMPACT_ATOMS: atom_id res chain seq x y z
N MET A 1 17.76 13.22 68.42
CA MET A 1 17.84 11.90 67.77
C MET A 1 17.34 12.03 66.34
N GLU A 2 18.17 12.69 65.54
CA GLU A 2 18.06 12.81 64.09
C GLU A 2 18.73 11.58 63.49
N ASN A 3 17.98 10.63 62.88
CA ASN A 3 18.52 9.74 61.83
C ASN A 3 17.54 8.71 61.24
N ILE A 4 16.21 8.91 61.29
CA ILE A 4 15.25 7.94 60.71
C ILE A 4 14.38 8.55 59.58
N SER A 5 14.44 9.87 59.37
CA SER A 5 13.58 10.58 58.40
C SER A 5 14.17 10.69 56.98
N ARG A 6 15.48 10.51 56.80
CA ARG A 6 16.14 10.63 55.48
C ARG A 6 16.08 9.37 54.62
N SER A 7 15.95 8.18 55.22
CA SER A 7 15.96 6.90 54.46
C SER A 7 14.64 6.62 53.72
N LYS A 8 13.49 7.06 54.27
CA LYS A 8 12.17 6.77 53.67
C LYS A 8 11.81 7.66 52.48
N LYS A 9 12.42 8.86 52.37
CA LYS A 9 12.14 9.81 51.28
C LYS A 9 12.88 9.48 49.98
N VAL A 10 14.04 8.82 50.06
CA VAL A 10 14.79 8.40 48.86
C VAL A 10 14.18 7.12 48.26
N PHE A 11 13.70 6.19 49.11
CA PHE A 11 13.01 4.98 48.62
C PHE A 11 11.62 5.25 48.03
N SER A 12 10.90 6.29 48.50
CA SER A 12 9.59 6.67 47.92
C SER A 12 9.71 7.45 46.60
N LEU A 13 10.86 8.04 46.29
CA LEU A 13 11.12 8.74 45.03
C LEU A 13 11.71 7.83 43.94
N ILE A 14 12.29 6.69 44.29
CA ILE A 14 12.78 5.69 43.32
C ILE A 14 11.68 4.68 42.97
N LEU A 15 10.74 4.39 43.88
CA LEU A 15 9.61 3.49 43.58
C LEU A 15 8.51 4.16 42.73
N THR A 16 8.45 5.50 42.68
CA THR A 16 7.52 6.24 41.82
C THR A 16 8.05 6.48 40.40
N LEU A 17 9.32 6.20 40.13
CA LEU A 17 9.92 6.35 38.79
C LEU A 17 9.84 5.07 37.92
N ILE A 18 9.48 3.92 38.51
CA ILE A 18 9.41 2.62 37.79
C ILE A 18 7.96 2.23 37.42
N VAL A 19 6.95 2.88 37.98
CA VAL A 19 5.53 2.61 37.65
C VAL A 19 4.98 3.55 36.55
N SER A 20 5.79 4.48 36.03
CA SER A 20 5.37 5.39 34.95
C SER A 20 5.74 4.92 33.54
N LEU A 21 6.33 3.74 33.37
CA LEU A 21 6.87 3.29 32.07
C LEU A 21 6.03 2.20 31.36
N THR A 22 4.85 1.85 31.86
CA THR A 22 4.05 0.77 31.26
C THR A 22 2.56 1.08 31.17
N LEU A 23 2.18 2.22 30.57
CA LEU A 23 0.81 2.39 30.03
C LEU A 23 0.76 3.47 28.93
N LEU A 24 1.01 3.07 27.67
CA LEU A 24 0.42 3.60 26.43
C LEU A 24 1.04 2.92 25.18
N ALA A 25 1.04 1.59 25.14
CA ALA A 25 0.70 0.87 23.92
C ALA A 25 -0.78 0.52 24.11
N VAL A 26 -1.75 1.10 23.41
CA VAL A 26 -2.00 0.91 21.98
C VAL A 26 -2.64 2.19 21.44
N PHE A 27 -1.87 3.02 20.75
CA PHE A 27 -2.48 3.78 19.66
C PHE A 27 -2.66 2.77 18.52
N PRO A 28 -3.87 2.51 17.99
CA PRO A 28 -3.96 1.96 16.67
C PRO A 28 -3.20 2.96 15.80
N THR A 29 -2.03 2.54 15.27
CA THR A 29 -1.51 3.15 14.08
C THR A 29 -2.62 2.96 13.06
N ASN A 30 -3.39 4.03 12.91
CA ASN A 30 -4.28 4.24 11.80
C ASN A 30 -3.37 4.07 10.60
N SER A 31 -3.38 2.87 10.02
CA SER A 31 -2.57 2.45 8.90
C SER A 31 -3.11 3.14 7.65
N TYR A 32 -3.07 4.47 7.68
CA TYR A 32 -3.23 5.31 6.52
C TYR A 32 -1.91 5.25 5.77
N GLY A 33 -1.93 4.48 4.70
CA GLY A 33 -1.01 4.68 3.60
C GLY A 33 0.16 3.71 3.56
N LYS A 34 -0.13 2.45 3.21
CA LYS A 34 0.69 1.75 2.23
C LYS A 34 0.48 2.40 0.84
N ALA A 35 0.68 3.71 0.74
CA ALA A 35 0.47 4.51 -0.46
C ALA A 35 1.76 4.69 -1.29
N ASN A 36 2.81 3.93 -0.96
CA ASN A 36 4.14 4.02 -1.60
C ASN A 36 4.53 2.76 -2.39
N ASN A 37 3.60 1.86 -2.74
CA ASN A 37 3.93 0.64 -3.47
C ASN A 37 3.90 0.74 -5.00
N ILE A 38 3.23 1.75 -5.58
CA ILE A 38 3.10 1.85 -7.05
C ILE A 38 4.44 2.20 -7.71
N SER A 39 5.22 3.12 -7.11
CA SER A 39 6.56 3.48 -7.61
C SER A 39 7.58 2.35 -7.45
N ASN A 40 7.40 1.51 -6.43
CA ASN A 40 8.28 0.38 -6.16
C ASN A 40 7.97 -0.83 -7.05
N ALA A 41 6.71 -1.05 -7.46
CA ALA A 41 6.34 -2.20 -8.28
C ALA A 41 6.96 -2.17 -9.70
N LEU A 42 7.19 -0.97 -10.27
CA LEU A 42 7.95 -0.77 -11.51
C LEU A 42 9.48 -0.83 -11.28
N GLN A 43 9.95 -0.49 -10.08
CA GLN A 43 11.37 -0.51 -9.73
C GLN A 43 11.89 -1.89 -9.30
N GLN A 44 11.03 -2.77 -8.80
CA GLN A 44 11.45 -4.05 -8.22
C GLN A 44 11.86 -5.12 -9.27
N ASP A 45 11.61 -4.89 -10.57
CA ASP A 45 12.11 -5.75 -11.66
C ASP A 45 13.48 -5.29 -12.21
N ASN A 46 13.97 -4.11 -11.82
CA ASN A 46 15.19 -3.50 -12.38
C ASN A 46 16.45 -3.64 -11.49
N SER A 47 16.32 -4.06 -10.22
CA SER A 47 17.41 -4.02 -9.23
C SER A 47 17.94 -5.38 -8.78
N SER A 48 17.48 -6.47 -9.39
CA SER A 48 18.17 -7.75 -9.32
C SER A 48 18.64 -8.11 -10.72
N THR A 49 19.82 -8.71 -10.82
CA THR A 49 20.38 -9.36 -12.00
C THR A 49 19.46 -10.51 -12.47
N THR A 50 18.25 -10.15 -12.89
CA THR A 50 17.21 -11.05 -13.35
C THR A 50 17.66 -11.53 -14.70
N LYS A 51 18.15 -12.77 -14.76
CA LYS A 51 18.46 -13.42 -16.03
C LYS A 51 17.24 -13.27 -16.95
N LEU A 52 17.45 -12.70 -18.12
CA LEU A 52 16.42 -12.62 -19.14
C LEU A 52 16.01 -14.04 -19.53
N PRO A 53 14.70 -14.34 -19.67
CA PRO A 53 14.24 -15.63 -20.15
C PRO A 53 14.96 -16.01 -21.44
N GLN A 54 15.49 -17.23 -21.50
CA GLN A 54 16.22 -17.79 -22.64
C GLN A 54 15.41 -18.87 -23.35
N THR A 55 14.52 -19.57 -22.64
CA THR A 55 13.72 -20.67 -23.20
C THR A 55 12.26 -20.29 -23.39
N ALA A 56 11.55 -21.04 -24.25
CA ALA A 56 10.11 -20.86 -24.45
C ALA A 56 9.34 -21.02 -23.12
N GLU A 57 9.68 -22.04 -22.32
CA GLU A 57 9.06 -22.28 -21.02
C GLU A 57 9.26 -21.11 -20.05
N GLU A 58 10.47 -20.54 -19.99
CA GLU A 58 10.74 -19.37 -19.14
C GLU A 58 9.95 -18.14 -19.60
N HIS A 59 9.80 -17.95 -20.91
CA HIS A 59 8.96 -16.89 -21.45
C HIS A 59 7.48 -17.11 -21.10
N TYR A 60 6.93 -18.32 -21.22
CA TYR A 60 5.56 -18.61 -20.78
C TYR A 60 5.36 -18.36 -19.28
N LYS A 61 6.33 -18.74 -18.43
CA LYS A 61 6.29 -18.45 -16.99
C LYS A 61 6.26 -16.94 -16.71
N LYS A 62 7.08 -16.16 -17.41
CA LYS A 62 7.09 -14.69 -17.26
C LYS A 62 5.78 -14.09 -17.78
N ALA A 63 5.21 -14.60 -18.89
CA ALA A 63 3.91 -14.17 -19.39
C ALA A 63 2.80 -14.40 -18.35
N GLU A 64 2.76 -15.57 -17.73
CA GLU A 64 1.79 -15.88 -16.69
C GLU A 64 1.95 -14.99 -15.45
N SER A 65 3.20 -14.73 -15.03
CA SER A 65 3.48 -13.78 -13.95
C SER A 65 2.93 -12.38 -14.25
N TYR A 66 3.06 -11.89 -15.49
CA TYR A 66 2.49 -10.60 -15.87
C TYR A 66 0.95 -10.61 -15.93
N LYS A 67 0.30 -11.71 -16.32
CA LYS A 67 -1.17 -11.83 -16.22
C LYS A 67 -1.63 -11.74 -14.77
N GLN A 68 -0.92 -12.37 -13.84
CA GLN A 68 -1.20 -12.26 -12.41
C GLN A 68 -1.07 -10.81 -11.93
N LYS A 69 0.03 -10.11 -12.29
CA LYS A 69 0.19 -8.68 -11.99
C LYS A 69 -0.95 -7.83 -12.56
N ALA A 70 -1.39 -8.11 -13.79
CA ALA A 70 -2.51 -7.39 -14.39
C ALA A 70 -3.81 -7.58 -13.59
N ALA A 71 -4.07 -8.79 -13.09
CA ALA A 71 -5.21 -9.07 -12.22
C ALA A 71 -5.09 -8.36 -10.86
N GLU A 72 -3.90 -8.36 -10.26
CA GLU A 72 -3.62 -7.65 -9.01
C GLU A 72 -3.87 -6.15 -9.15
N TYR A 73 -3.34 -5.50 -10.19
CA TYR A 73 -3.57 -4.07 -10.43
C TYR A 73 -5.05 -3.73 -10.68
N ARG A 74 -5.81 -4.62 -11.34
CA ARG A 74 -7.26 -4.43 -11.48
C ARG A 74 -7.98 -4.52 -10.15
N LYS A 75 -7.56 -5.44 -9.28
CA LYS A 75 -8.08 -5.53 -7.92
C LYS A 75 -7.79 -4.25 -7.13
N GLU A 76 -6.57 -3.71 -7.21
CA GLU A 76 -6.23 -2.43 -6.57
C GLU A 76 -7.12 -1.28 -7.08
N ALA A 77 -7.37 -1.21 -8.40
CA ALA A 77 -8.26 -0.21 -8.97
C ALA A 77 -9.70 -0.35 -8.41
N GLU A 78 -10.18 -1.58 -8.24
CA GLU A 78 -11.50 -1.85 -7.68
C GLU A 78 -11.59 -1.50 -6.18
N GLU A 79 -10.57 -1.82 -5.39
CA GLU A 79 -10.49 -1.42 -3.98
C GLU A 79 -10.56 0.12 -3.84
N HIS A 80 -9.88 0.86 -4.72
CA HIS A 80 -9.97 2.32 -4.74
C HIS A 80 -11.34 2.85 -5.23
N ARG A 81 -12.04 2.15 -6.13
CA ARG A 81 -13.43 2.50 -6.50
C ARG A 81 -14.38 2.34 -5.31
N GLN A 82 -14.25 1.25 -4.56
CA GLN A 82 -15.04 1.00 -3.35
C GLN A 82 -14.77 2.06 -2.28
N MET A 83 -13.49 2.35 -2.03
CA MET A 83 -13.08 3.41 -1.11
C MET A 83 -13.66 4.78 -1.49
N LYS A 84 -13.62 5.14 -2.78
CA LYS A 84 -14.22 6.38 -3.30
C LYS A 84 -15.73 6.44 -3.04
N ALA A 85 -16.44 5.34 -3.24
CA ALA A 85 -17.88 5.26 -2.98
C ALA A 85 -18.21 5.35 -1.47
N GLU A 86 -17.35 4.83 -0.60
CA GLU A 86 -17.54 4.90 0.85
C GLU A 86 -17.36 6.31 1.42
N TYR A 87 -16.42 7.10 0.90
CA TYR A 87 -16.24 8.48 1.39
C TYR A 87 -17.54 9.29 1.27
N GLY A 88 -18.28 9.09 0.17
CA GLY A 88 -19.58 9.74 -0.07
C GLY A 88 -20.63 9.47 1.01
N LYS A 89 -20.52 8.33 1.70
CA LYS A 89 -21.50 7.89 2.70
C LYS A 89 -21.14 8.33 4.12
N LYS A 90 -19.86 8.58 4.40
CA LYS A 90 -19.35 8.83 5.77
C LYS A 90 -19.37 10.31 6.16
N ILE A 91 -19.47 11.22 5.20
CA ILE A 91 -19.51 12.66 5.48
C ILE A 91 -20.90 13.22 5.22
N TYR A 92 -21.50 13.76 6.28
CA TYR A 92 -22.73 14.54 6.18
C TYR A 92 -22.46 15.79 5.33
N GLN A 93 -23.24 15.96 4.25
CA GLN A 93 -23.33 17.20 3.49
C GLN A 93 -24.74 17.76 3.69
N HIS A 94 -24.84 19.03 4.07
CA HIS A 94 -26.16 19.62 4.22
C HIS A 94 -26.76 19.82 2.81
N PRO A 95 -28.04 19.49 2.56
CA PRO A 95 -28.62 19.53 1.20
C PRO A 95 -28.58 20.90 0.50
N LYS A 96 -28.38 21.98 1.27
CA LYS A 96 -28.23 23.36 0.75
C LYS A 96 -26.79 23.75 0.43
N ASP A 97 -25.82 22.90 0.77
CA ASP A 97 -24.42 23.14 0.46
C ASP A 97 -24.24 22.99 -1.05
N ARG A 98 -23.97 24.11 -1.74
CA ARG A 98 -23.73 24.11 -3.19
C ARG A 98 -22.30 23.69 -3.55
N VAL A 99 -21.43 23.53 -2.55
CA VAL A 99 -20.00 23.31 -2.73
C VAL A 99 -19.61 21.99 -2.08
N GLU A 100 -18.99 21.11 -2.85
CA GLU A 100 -18.39 19.86 -2.34
C GLU A 100 -17.41 20.18 -1.21
N ASN A 101 -17.53 19.45 -0.10
CA ASN A 101 -16.58 19.57 1.01
C ASN A 101 -15.12 19.42 0.49
N PRO A 102 -14.19 20.33 0.82
CA PRO A 102 -12.82 20.29 0.28
C PRO A 102 -12.06 18.99 0.57
N TRP A 103 -12.30 18.36 1.72
CA TRP A 103 -11.71 17.07 2.07
C TRP A 103 -12.27 15.95 1.17
N MET A 104 -13.60 15.95 0.94
CA MET A 104 -14.24 15.00 0.04
C MET A 104 -13.69 15.09 -1.39
N LYS A 105 -13.55 16.33 -1.90
CA LYS A 105 -12.92 16.59 -3.19
C LYS A 105 -11.49 16.03 -3.23
N LYS A 106 -10.70 16.26 -2.18
CA LYS A 106 -9.32 15.77 -2.08
C LYS A 106 -9.27 14.23 -2.11
N MET A 107 -10.14 13.55 -1.37
CA MET A 107 -10.19 12.08 -1.33
C MET A 107 -10.66 11.48 -2.65
N ARG A 108 -11.67 12.07 -3.27
CA ARG A 108 -12.12 11.68 -4.61
C ARG A 108 -11.00 11.76 -5.63
N LEU A 109 -10.30 12.90 -5.69
CA LEU A 109 -9.18 13.09 -6.62
C LEU A 109 -8.00 12.15 -6.33
N HIS A 110 -7.74 11.84 -5.06
CA HIS A 110 -6.76 10.84 -4.67
C HIS A 110 -7.13 9.45 -5.24
N CYS A 111 -8.35 8.96 -5.00
CA CYS A 111 -8.81 7.69 -5.55
C CYS A 111 -8.78 7.68 -7.08
N ASP A 112 -9.24 8.76 -7.74
CA ASP A 112 -9.24 8.85 -9.20
C ASP A 112 -7.83 8.70 -9.79
N LYS A 113 -6.83 9.31 -9.16
CA LYS A 113 -5.43 9.15 -9.55
C LYS A 113 -4.96 7.70 -9.42
N TYR A 114 -5.23 7.05 -8.29
CA TYR A 114 -4.79 5.68 -8.04
C TYR A 114 -5.47 4.67 -8.96
N ILE A 115 -6.78 4.83 -9.20
CA ILE A 115 -7.54 4.00 -10.15
C ILE A 115 -6.91 4.10 -11.54
N ALA A 116 -6.66 5.33 -12.03
CA ALA A 116 -6.09 5.53 -13.36
C ALA A 116 -4.67 4.93 -13.47
N GLN A 117 -3.85 5.06 -12.42
CA GLN A 117 -2.50 4.49 -12.39
C GLN A 117 -2.52 2.96 -12.35
N ALA A 118 -3.35 2.35 -11.50
CA ALA A 118 -3.48 0.91 -11.40
C ALA A 118 -4.01 0.30 -12.71
N GLU A 119 -5.01 0.93 -13.34
CA GLU A 119 -5.49 0.51 -14.66
C GLU A 119 -4.42 0.63 -15.76
N ALA A 120 -3.58 1.67 -15.71
CA ALA A 120 -2.46 1.81 -16.63
C ALA A 120 -1.44 0.69 -16.45
N LEU A 121 -1.08 0.37 -15.20
CA LEU A 121 -0.18 -0.74 -14.87
C LEU A 121 -0.76 -2.10 -15.28
N ALA A 122 -2.06 -2.30 -15.12
CA ALA A 122 -2.73 -3.51 -15.59
C ALA A 122 -2.56 -3.69 -17.11
N ARG A 123 -2.78 -2.62 -17.89
CA ARG A 123 -2.60 -2.66 -19.35
C ARG A 123 -1.14 -2.88 -19.76
N GLU A 124 -0.19 -2.27 -19.08
CA GLU A 124 1.23 -2.50 -19.36
C GLU A 124 1.64 -3.94 -19.02
N ALA A 125 1.15 -4.50 -17.91
CA ALA A 125 1.39 -5.90 -17.57
C ALA A 125 0.78 -6.84 -18.63
N GLU A 126 -0.41 -6.56 -19.15
CA GLU A 126 -1.00 -7.34 -20.25
C GLU A 126 -0.14 -7.34 -21.50
N LYS A 127 0.35 -6.17 -21.92
CA LYS A 127 1.28 -6.07 -23.06
C LYS A 127 2.56 -6.87 -22.83
N MET A 128 3.08 -6.87 -21.61
CA MET A 128 4.26 -7.68 -21.26
C MET A 128 3.96 -9.17 -21.29
N ALA A 129 2.76 -9.59 -20.88
CA ALA A 129 2.31 -10.97 -21.01
C ALA A 129 2.19 -11.40 -22.48
N GLU A 130 1.63 -10.54 -23.34
CA GLU A 130 1.54 -10.75 -24.78
C GLU A 130 2.93 -10.86 -25.41
N TYR A 131 3.84 -9.94 -25.10
CA TYR A 131 5.22 -9.96 -25.56
C TYR A 131 5.92 -11.27 -25.22
N HIS A 132 5.84 -11.71 -23.97
CA HIS A 132 6.49 -12.96 -23.57
C HIS A 132 5.81 -14.20 -24.17
N THR A 133 4.49 -14.19 -24.34
CA THR A 133 3.78 -15.25 -25.08
C THR A 133 4.26 -15.34 -26.52
N PHE A 134 4.42 -14.18 -27.18
CA PHE A 134 4.94 -14.10 -28.54
C PHE A 134 6.37 -14.65 -28.64
N ARG A 135 7.27 -14.22 -27.75
CA ARG A 135 8.66 -14.70 -27.69
C ARG A 135 8.77 -16.20 -27.44
N ALA A 136 7.89 -16.78 -26.62
CA ALA A 136 7.86 -18.22 -26.39
C ALA A 136 7.52 -18.98 -27.68
N LYS A 137 6.48 -18.56 -28.39
CA LYS A 137 6.06 -19.18 -29.67
C LYS A 137 7.14 -19.10 -30.74
N GLU A 138 7.86 -17.98 -30.81
CA GLU A 138 9.00 -17.85 -31.74
C GLU A 138 10.15 -18.83 -31.45
N LEU A 139 10.31 -19.27 -30.21
CA LEU A 139 11.34 -20.24 -29.83
C LEU A 139 10.88 -21.69 -30.06
N GLU A 140 9.58 -21.97 -30.05
CA GLU A 140 9.03 -23.30 -30.36
C GLU A 140 9.05 -23.62 -31.86
N GLY A 141 9.07 -22.59 -32.71
CA GLY A 141 9.19 -22.73 -34.17
C GLY A 141 10.63 -22.69 -34.70
N LYS A 142 11.63 -22.70 -33.82
CA LYS A 142 13.06 -22.82 -34.16
C LYS A 142 13.54 -24.24 -33.90
#